data_AF-A0AAV5STC9-F1
#
_entry.id   AF-A0AAV5STC9-F1
#
_cell.length_a   1.000
_cell.length_b   1.000
_cell.length_c   1.000
_cell.angle_alpha   90.00
_cell.angle_beta   90.00
_cell.angle_gamma   90.00
#
_symmetry.space_group_name_H-M   'P 1'
#
loop_
_entity.id
_entity.type
_entity.pdbx_description
1 polymer ?
#
loop_
_entity_poly.entity_id
_entity_poly.type
_entity_poly.pdbx_seq_one_letter_code
_entity_poly.pdbx_strand_id
1 'polypeptide(L)' 'AKYKSEILAILQRSGESLTAQDTFSFSRLGEGMGYASYLWTVRIGVRMYAVKITDPVQKVGDISTGLTEEHR' A
#
# COMPACT_ATOMS: atom_id res chain seq x y z
N ALA A 1 8.48 -4.30 -7.52
CA ALA A 1 8.41 -5.65 -6.92
C ALA A 1 8.12 -5.62 -5.41
N LYS A 2 8.73 -4.71 -4.63
CA LYS A 2 8.61 -4.56 -3.16
C LYS A 2 7.23 -4.93 -2.56
N TYR A 3 6.15 -4.30 -3.02
CA TYR A 3 4.82 -4.47 -2.42
C TYR A 3 4.01 -5.68 -2.91
N LYS A 4 4.43 -6.35 -4.00
CA LYS A 4 3.63 -7.45 -4.57
C LYS A 4 3.54 -8.63 -3.60
N SER A 5 4.65 -9.06 -3.02
CA SER A 5 4.67 -10.17 -2.06
C SER A 5 3.89 -9.86 -0.78
N GLU A 6 3.96 -8.63 -0.31
CA GLU A 6 3.20 -8.16 0.86
C GLU A 6 1.69 -8.13 0.59
N ILE A 7 1.28 -7.67 -0.60
CA ILE A 7 -0.11 -7.72 -1.06
C ILE A 7 -0.64 -9.16 -1.04
N LEU A 8 0.13 -10.12 -1.58
CA LEU A 8 -0.28 -11.53 -1.57
C LEU A 8 -0.41 -12.08 -0.15
N ALA A 9 0.52 -11.73 0.75
CA ALA A 9 0.45 -12.12 2.16
C ALA A 9 -0.75 -11.51 2.89
N ILE A 10 -1.16 -10.28 2.55
CA ILE A 10 -2.39 -9.66 3.08
C ILE A 10 -3.62 -10.44 2.60
N LEU A 11 -3.68 -10.78 1.31
CA LEU A 11 -4.83 -11.52 0.75
C LEU A 11 -4.94 -12.93 1.38
N GLN A 12 -3.84 -13.65 1.53
CA GLN A 12 -3.83 -14.96 2.21
C GLN A 12 -4.30 -14.88 3.66
N ARG A 13 -3.81 -13.88 4.42
CA ARG A 13 -4.25 -13.66 5.81
C ARG A 13 -5.73 -13.24 5.91
N SER A 14 -6.28 -12.67 4.84
CA SER A 14 -7.70 -12.31 4.74
C SER A 14 -8.57 -13.49 4.33
N GLY A 15 -7.99 -14.69 4.16
CA GLY A 15 -8.69 -15.93 3.82
C GLY A 15 -8.67 -16.28 2.34
N GLU A 16 -7.96 -15.53 1.48
CA GLU A 16 -7.88 -15.90 0.08
C GLU A 16 -6.91 -17.05 -0.20
N SER A 17 -7.43 -18.09 -0.85
CA SER A 17 -6.64 -19.23 -1.30
C SER A 17 -5.93 -18.86 -2.60
N LEU A 18 -4.63 -18.60 -2.49
CA LEU A 18 -3.76 -18.29 -3.62
C LEU A 18 -2.99 -19.54 -4.05
N THR A 19 -3.00 -19.82 -5.35
CA THR A 19 -2.36 -20.97 -5.99
C THR A 19 -1.32 -20.50 -7.01
N ALA A 20 -0.42 -21.41 -7.41
CA ALA A 20 0.59 -21.09 -8.42
C ALA A 20 -0.01 -20.86 -9.83
N GLN A 21 -1.24 -21.31 -10.05
CA GLN A 21 -1.98 -21.17 -11.30
C GLN A 21 -2.74 -19.85 -11.39
N ASP A 22 -2.87 -19.12 -10.28
CA ASP A 22 -3.56 -17.84 -10.27
C ASP A 22 -2.83 -16.80 -11.11
N THR A 23 -3.58 -16.11 -11.97
CA THR A 23 -3.07 -14.98 -12.73
C THR A 23 -3.38 -13.68 -12.00
N PHE A 24 -2.32 -12.94 -11.66
CA PHE A 24 -2.41 -11.70 -10.89
C PHE A 24 -2.18 -10.48 -11.77
N SER A 25 -3.05 -9.48 -11.65
CA SER A 25 -2.78 -8.13 -12.15
C SER A 25 -2.75 -7.14 -10.99
N PHE A 26 -1.73 -6.30 -10.94
CA PHE A 26 -1.53 -5.31 -9.89
C PHE A 26 -1.51 -3.93 -10.54
N SER A 27 -2.41 -3.06 -10.13
CA SER A 27 -2.47 -1.67 -10.58
C SER A 27 -2.40 -0.76 -9.38
N ARG A 28 -1.47 0.19 -9.38
CA ARG A 28 -1.37 1.17 -8.32
C ARG A 28 -2.48 2.20 -8.51
N LEU A 29 -3.29 2.41 -7.48
CA LEU A 29 -4.37 3.40 -7.48
C LEU A 29 -3.89 4.79 -7.05
N GLY A 30 -2.88 4.84 -6.18
CA GLY A 30 -2.34 6.10 -5.69
C GLY A 30 -1.77 5.96 -4.29
N GLU A 31 -1.81 7.06 -3.55
CA GLU A 31 -1.36 7.16 -2.17
C GLU A 31 -2.49 7.71 -1.29
N GLY A 32 -2.51 7.30 -0.03
CA GLY A 32 -3.40 7.83 1.00
C GLY A 32 -2.60 8.49 2.12
N MET A 33 -3.23 9.47 2.80
CA MET A 33 -2.69 10.13 4.00
C MET A 33 -1.29 10.75 3.79
N GLY A 34 -1.08 11.46 2.67
CA GLY A 34 0.20 12.14 2.39
C GLY A 34 1.38 11.17 2.30
N TYR A 35 1.33 10.23 1.35
CA TYR A 35 2.38 9.24 1.08
C TYR A 35 2.57 8.13 2.14
N ALA A 36 1.86 8.19 3.26
CA ALA A 36 1.97 7.18 4.32
C ALA A 36 1.32 5.83 3.97
N SER A 37 0.51 5.77 2.92
CA SER A 37 -0.15 4.54 2.48
C SER A 37 -0.18 4.42 0.97
N TYR A 38 0.10 3.22 0.47
CA TYR A 38 -0.04 2.87 -0.93
C TYR A 38 -1.34 2.12 -1.17
N LEU A 39 -2.09 2.54 -2.17
CA LEU A 39 -3.34 1.91 -2.59
C LEU A 39 -3.13 1.14 -3.89
N TRP A 40 -3.61 -0.10 -3.91
CA TRP A 40 -3.47 -1.02 -5.04
C TRP A 40 -4.81 -1.67 -5.37
N THR A 41 -5.10 -1.82 -6.66
CA THR A 41 -6.07 -2.79 -7.17
C THR A 41 -5.34 -4.07 -7.53
N VAL A 42 -5.87 -5.19 -7.06
CA VAL A 42 -5.36 -6.52 -7.37
C VAL A 42 -6.48 -7.31 -8.02
N ARG A 43 -6.24 -7.86 -9.21
CA ARG A 43 -7.15 -8.81 -9.87
C ARG A 43 -6.58 -10.22 -9.79
N ILE A 44 -7.43 -11.17 -9.44
CA ILE A 44 -7.15 -12.61 -9.39
C ILE A 44 -8.25 -13.32 -10.17
N GLY A 45 -7.98 -13.64 -11.44
CA GLY A 45 -9.03 -14.06 -12.37
C GLY A 45 -10.14 -13.01 -12.47
N VAL A 46 -11.38 -13.39 -12.08
CA VAL A 46 -12.55 -12.50 -12.09
C VAL A 46 -12.70 -11.66 -10.81
N ARG A 47 -11.93 -11.96 -9.76
CA ARG A 47 -12.03 -11.28 -8.47
C ARG A 47 -11.16 -10.03 -8.45
N MET A 48 -11.61 -9.00 -7.73
CA MET A 48 -10.91 -7.73 -7.60
C MET A 48 -10.87 -7.28 -6.14
N TYR A 49 -9.71 -6.82 -5.71
CA TYR A 49 -9.46 -6.35 -4.35
C TYR A 49 -8.84 -4.96 -4.37
N ALA A 50 -9.21 -4.15 -3.39
CA ALA A 50 -8.46 -2.95 -3.03
C ALA A 50 -7.58 -3.27 -1.82
N VAL A 51 -6.27 -3.05 -1.95
CA VAL A 51 -5.29 -3.33 -0.89
C VAL A 51 -4.59 -2.05 -0.50
N LYS A 52 -4.62 -1.73 0.79
CA LYS A 52 -3.87 -0.62 1.39
C LYS A 52 -2.67 -1.16 2.14
N ILE A 53 -1.49 -0.66 1.81
CA ILE A 53 -0.25 -0.93 2.54
C ILE A 53 0.18 0.36 3.22
N THR A 54 0.44 0.32 4.52
CA THR A 54 0.98 1.47 5.25
C THR A 54 2.48 1.26 5.41
N ASP A 55 3.31 2.12 4.83
CA ASP A 55 4.77 2.09 5.02
C ASP A 55 5.14 3.10 6.12
N PRO A 56 5.44 2.66 7.35
CA PRO A 56 5.75 3.57 8.44
C PRO A 56 7.12 4.24 8.30
N VAL A 57 8.03 3.73 7.45
CA VAL A 57 9.40 4.23 7.31
C VAL A 57 9.46 5.46 6.40
N GLN A 58 8.64 5.49 5.34
CA GLN A 58 8.52 6.69 4.49
C GLN A 58 7.82 7.86 5.17
N LYS A 59 7.15 7.62 6.30
CA LYS A 59 6.37 8.61 7.03
C LYS A 59 7.22 9.70 7.71
N VAL A 60 8.54 9.53 7.79
CA VAL A 60 9.45 10.38 8.58
C VAL A 60 10.37 11.24 7.70
N GLY A 61 10.02 11.46 6.43
CA GLY A 61 10.82 12.28 5.51
C GLY A 61 10.46 13.77 5.47
N ASP A 62 9.17 14.11 5.61
CA ASP A 62 8.66 15.46 5.29
C ASP A 62 7.71 16.03 6.37
N ILE A 63 8.08 15.88 7.64
CA ILE A 63 7.65 16.88 8.63
C ILE A 63 8.87 17.76 8.84
N SER A 64 9.16 18.64 7.88
CA SER A 64 10.04 19.76 8.15
C SER A 64 9.42 20.52 9.30
N THR A 65 10.09 20.51 10.45
CA THR A 65 9.88 21.42 11.57
C THR A 65 10.17 22.84 11.08
N GLY A 66 9.24 23.41 10.33
CA GLY A 66 9.13 24.82 9.99
C GLY A 66 8.14 25.49 10.93
N LEU A 67 8.28 25.27 12.24
CA LEU A 67 7.77 26.20 13.24
C LEU A 67 8.90 27.21 13.46
N THR A 68 8.98 28.22 12.61
CA THR A 68 9.70 29.45 12.93
C THR A 68 9.02 30.07 14.13
N GLU A 69 9.65 29.95 15.30
CA GLU A 69 9.41 30.83 16.43
C GLU A 69 9.83 32.25 16.03
N GLU A 70 8.87 33.04 15.56
CA GLU A 70 8.95 34.51 15.63
C GLU A 70 7.61 35.01 16.17
N HIS A 71 7.49 35.04 17.49
CA HIS A 71 6.59 35.98 18.16
C HIS A 71 7.41 36.84 19.12
N ARG A 72 7.66 38.06 18.63
CA ARG A 72 7.86 39.35 19.32
C ARG A 72 8.18 39.36 20.82
#